data_AF-A0A956HPC5-F1
#
_entry.id   AF-A0A956HPC5-F1
#
_cell.length_a   1.000
_cell.length_b   1.000
_cell.length_c   1.000
_cell.angle_alpha   90.00
_cell.angle_beta   90.00
_cell.angle_gamma   90.00
#
_symmetry.space_group_name_H-M   'P 1'
#
loop_
_entity.id
_entity.type
_entity.pdbx_description
1 polymer ?
#
loop_
_entity_poly.entity_id
_entity_poly.type
_entity_poly.pdbx_seq_one_letter_code
_entity_poly.pdbx_strand_id
1 'polypeptide(L)'
;MRYARLATILTSLTLGTAACSGADLATSTAASATADDATSDTGPATTGGTAGPSTTDASSSPESTGEAPFCGDGHRDPGEACDDGDFDDQDECLSDCTLASCGDGIVQKSVEECDDGNDDNSDTCVNDCTYARCGDGHVWAGKELCDDGNYLNNDACLKGCVPARCGDGYVWAGVEACDDGNGVEGDGCTTLCGLSSCGDGVVQPGEECDDGNTDDSDDCL
;
A
#
# COMPACT_ATOMS: atom_id res chain seq x y z
N MET A 1 86.75 -14.16 -25.13
CA MET A 1 85.55 -13.31 -25.33
C MET A 1 84.37 -14.15 -24.84
N ARG A 2 83.94 -14.00 -23.58
CA ARG A 2 82.90 -13.09 -23.04
C ARG A 2 81.53 -13.22 -23.73
N TYR A 3 80.50 -13.15 -22.87
CA TYR A 3 79.04 -13.12 -23.07
C TYR A 3 78.33 -14.47 -23.13
N ALA A 4 77.22 -14.72 -22.44
CA ALA A 4 76.59 -14.12 -21.26
C ALA A 4 75.46 -15.08 -20.86
N ARG A 5 75.22 -15.25 -19.55
CA ARG A 5 74.02 -15.91 -19.03
C ARG A 5 72.80 -15.10 -19.46
N LEU A 6 71.82 -15.70 -20.12
CA LEU A 6 70.45 -15.20 -20.17
C LEU A 6 69.56 -16.19 -19.41
N ALA A 7 69.30 -15.83 -18.15
CA ALA A 7 68.21 -16.37 -17.38
C ALA A 7 66.94 -15.65 -17.86
N THR A 8 66.10 -16.32 -18.64
CA THR A 8 64.76 -15.84 -18.91
C THR A 8 63.90 -16.24 -17.71
N ILE A 9 63.66 -15.26 -16.86
CA ILE A 9 62.74 -15.30 -15.73
C ILE A 9 61.36 -15.59 -16.30
N LEU A 10 60.83 -16.80 -16.08
CA LEU A 10 59.38 -17.00 -16.09
C LEU A 10 58.86 -16.22 -14.89
N THR A 11 58.35 -15.01 -15.12
CA THR A 11 57.40 -14.40 -14.21
C THR A 11 56.12 -15.21 -14.31
N SER A 12 56.04 -16.26 -13.50
CA SER A 12 54.78 -16.84 -13.06
C SER A 12 53.97 -15.69 -12.47
N LEU A 13 53.02 -15.18 -13.26
CA LEU A 13 51.95 -14.35 -12.75
C LEU A 13 51.17 -15.28 -11.82
N THR A 14 51.50 -15.23 -10.53
CA THR A 14 50.64 -15.76 -9.49
C THR A 14 49.37 -14.94 -9.58
N LEU A 15 48.38 -15.43 -10.31
CA LEU A 15 47.01 -15.10 -9.97
C LEU A 15 46.89 -15.57 -8.52
N GLY A 16 46.75 -14.62 -7.60
CA GLY A 16 46.32 -14.95 -6.26
C GLY A 16 45.02 -15.71 -6.43
N THR A 17 45.03 -16.96 -6.00
CA THR A 17 43.82 -17.73 -5.72
C THR A 17 43.06 -16.92 -4.69
N ALA A 18 41.93 -16.37 -5.09
CA ALA A 18 41.04 -15.72 -4.15
C ALA A 18 40.06 -16.80 -3.69
N ALA A 19 40.33 -17.45 -2.55
CA ALA A 19 39.22 -17.75 -1.64
C ALA A 19 38.48 -16.44 -1.42
N CYS A 20 37.17 -16.59 -1.54
CA CYS A 20 36.14 -15.63 -1.23
C CYS A 20 36.65 -14.29 -0.67
N SER A 21 36.96 -13.34 -1.55
CA SER A 21 37.22 -11.97 -1.11
C SER A 21 35.89 -11.38 -0.67
N GLY A 22 35.63 -11.46 0.64
CA GLY A 22 34.42 -10.95 1.27
C GLY A 22 34.12 -9.52 0.84
N ALA A 23 32.89 -9.32 0.37
CA ALA A 23 32.33 -7.99 0.23
C ALA A 23 32.16 -7.42 1.65
N ASP A 24 33.00 -6.45 2.01
CA ASP A 24 32.88 -5.64 3.21
C ASP A 24 31.45 -5.10 3.36
N LEU A 25 30.71 -5.62 4.33
CA LEU A 25 29.40 -5.11 4.73
C LEU A 25 29.61 -3.78 5.47
N ALA A 26 29.60 -2.68 4.71
CA ALA A 26 29.61 -1.34 5.27
C ALA A 26 28.35 -1.12 6.12
N THR A 27 28.56 -1.15 7.44
CA THR A 27 27.59 -0.73 8.46
C THR A 27 27.24 0.74 8.25
N SER A 28 26.07 1.05 7.68
CA SER A 28 25.55 2.42 7.70
C SER A 28 24.68 2.62 8.94
N THR A 29 25.31 3.17 9.98
CA THR A 29 24.64 3.84 11.08
C THR A 29 24.08 5.16 10.57
N ALA A 30 22.77 5.37 10.65
CA ALA A 30 22.17 6.69 10.58
C ALA A 30 21.06 6.81 11.61
N ALA A 31 21.31 7.67 12.58
CA ALA A 31 20.45 7.99 13.69
C ALA A 31 19.28 8.88 13.26
N SER A 32 18.15 8.62 13.90
CA SER A 32 17.10 9.52 14.38
C SER A 32 17.28 11.02 14.13
N ALA A 33 16.25 11.65 13.54
CA ALA A 33 15.88 13.03 13.82
C ALA A 33 14.37 13.24 13.61
N THR A 34 13.68 13.47 14.72
CA THR A 34 12.38 14.12 14.83
C THR A 34 12.48 15.58 14.41
N ALA A 35 11.48 16.09 13.69
CA ALA A 35 11.14 17.52 13.70
C ALA A 35 9.66 17.70 13.33
N ASP A 36 8.89 18.12 14.33
CA ASP A 36 7.66 18.88 14.22
C ASP A 36 7.83 20.10 13.29
N ASP A 37 6.83 20.39 12.45
CA ASP A 37 6.57 21.76 12.01
C ASP A 37 5.07 21.97 11.77
N ALA A 38 4.42 22.52 12.79
CA ALA A 38 3.08 23.05 12.72
C ALA A 38 3.15 24.48 12.15
N THR A 39 2.61 24.69 10.95
CA THR A 39 2.43 26.03 10.41
C THR A 39 0.98 26.47 10.56
N SER A 40 0.84 27.53 11.34
CA SER A 40 -0.36 28.31 11.54
C SER A 40 -0.55 29.31 10.39
N ASP A 41 -1.80 29.77 10.28
CA ASP A 41 -2.18 31.14 9.89
C ASP A 41 -2.43 31.42 8.41
N THR A 42 -3.69 31.67 8.05
CA THR A 42 -4.21 33.04 7.84
C THR A 42 -5.58 32.99 7.18
N GLY A 43 -6.62 33.39 7.94
CA GLY A 43 -7.87 33.86 7.34
C GLY A 43 -7.73 35.32 6.91
N PRO A 44 -8.59 35.81 6.01
CA PRO A 44 -8.84 37.23 5.90
C PRO A 44 -10.22 37.59 6.45
N ALA A 45 -10.23 38.72 7.14
CA ALA A 45 -11.37 39.36 7.73
C ALA A 45 -12.07 40.33 6.75
N THR A 46 -13.36 40.54 7.00
CA THR A 46 -14.14 41.79 6.83
C THR A 46 -14.54 42.28 5.44
N THR A 47 -15.84 42.52 5.26
CA THR A 47 -16.54 43.82 5.10
C THR A 47 -18.06 43.53 5.20
N GLY A 48 -18.98 44.32 5.74
CA GLY A 48 -19.00 45.70 6.22
C GLY A 48 -20.05 46.54 5.49
N GLY A 49 -21.28 46.64 6.01
CA GLY A 49 -22.32 47.65 5.66
C GLY A 49 -23.37 47.21 4.62
N THR A 50 -24.65 47.61 4.64
CA THR A 50 -25.35 48.70 5.33
C THR A 50 -26.88 48.44 5.27
N ALA A 51 -27.63 48.96 6.24
CA ALA A 51 -29.09 48.85 6.33
C ALA A 51 -29.86 49.92 5.51
N GLY A 52 -31.03 49.51 5.01
CA GLY A 52 -32.23 50.32 4.80
C GLY A 52 -32.63 50.63 3.34
N PRO A 53 -33.90 50.99 3.04
CA PRO A 53 -35.16 50.80 3.76
C PRO A 53 -36.23 50.05 2.93
N SER A 54 -37.35 49.78 3.59
CA SER A 54 -38.60 49.23 3.08
C SER A 54 -39.08 49.80 1.75
N THR A 55 -39.50 48.90 0.85
CA THR A 55 -40.64 49.13 -0.05
C THR A 55 -41.68 48.08 0.26
N THR A 56 -42.77 48.53 0.86
CA THR A 56 -44.06 47.82 0.88
C THR A 56 -44.54 47.65 -0.55
N ASP A 57 -44.53 46.41 -1.03
CA ASP A 57 -45.46 46.00 -2.08
C ASP A 57 -46.26 44.81 -1.55
N ALA A 58 -47.52 45.12 -1.28
CA ALA A 58 -48.57 44.16 -1.07
C ALA A 58 -48.87 43.44 -2.39
N SER A 59 -49.43 42.24 -2.25
CA SER A 59 -50.03 41.44 -3.32
C SER A 59 -49.04 40.79 -4.27
N SER A 60 -48.56 39.62 -3.86
CA SER A 60 -48.93 38.38 -4.53
C SER A 60 -48.75 37.25 -3.53
N SER A 61 -49.85 36.84 -2.87
CA SER A 61 -49.94 35.48 -2.36
C SER A 61 -49.63 34.55 -3.55
N PRO A 62 -48.62 33.68 -3.52
CA PRO A 62 -48.75 32.49 -4.32
C PRO A 62 -49.96 31.76 -3.75
N GLU A 63 -50.86 31.33 -4.63
CA GLU A 63 -52.01 30.53 -4.27
C GLU A 63 -51.51 29.26 -3.59
N SER A 64 -51.40 29.30 -2.27
CA SER A 64 -51.27 28.14 -1.41
C SER A 64 -52.64 27.47 -1.43
N THR A 65 -52.84 26.60 -2.42
CA THR A 65 -53.54 25.36 -2.14
C THR A 65 -52.69 24.69 -1.05
N GLY A 66 -53.09 24.87 0.21
CA GLY A 66 -52.40 24.34 1.37
C GLY A 66 -52.45 22.82 1.40
N GLU A 67 -51.71 22.19 0.50
CA GLU A 67 -51.24 20.84 0.67
C GLU A 67 -50.23 20.89 1.82
N ALA A 68 -50.38 20.00 2.78
CA ALA A 68 -49.46 19.94 3.90
C ALA A 68 -48.04 19.63 3.37
N PRO A 69 -46.98 20.19 3.97
CA PRO A 69 -45.61 19.84 3.60
C PRO A 69 -45.44 18.32 3.68
N PHE A 70 -44.93 17.70 2.62
CA PHE A 70 -44.73 16.26 2.55
C PHE A 70 -43.50 15.95 1.71
N CYS A 71 -42.74 14.95 2.16
CA CYS A 71 -41.57 14.47 1.45
C CYS A 71 -41.92 13.92 0.06
N GLY A 72 -41.12 14.25 -0.94
CA GLY A 72 -41.26 13.81 -2.33
C GLY A 72 -42.09 14.75 -3.20
N ASP A 73 -42.26 16.02 -2.81
CA ASP A 73 -43.03 17.01 -3.58
C ASP A 73 -42.16 17.92 -4.47
N GLY A 74 -40.83 17.77 -4.37
CA GLY A 74 -39.81 18.55 -5.08
C GLY A 74 -39.42 19.83 -4.34
N HIS A 75 -39.85 20.01 -3.09
CA HIS A 75 -39.62 21.19 -2.28
C HIS A 75 -39.13 20.84 -0.88
N ARG A 76 -37.83 21.08 -0.62
CA ARG A 76 -37.25 20.90 0.71
C ARG A 76 -37.90 21.82 1.75
N ASP A 77 -38.79 21.25 2.56
CA ASP A 77 -39.59 21.93 3.57
C ASP A 77 -38.91 21.99 4.95
N PRO A 78 -39.40 22.84 5.89
CA PRO A 78 -38.85 22.93 7.23
C PRO A 78 -38.96 21.60 8.01
N GLY A 79 -37.83 20.94 8.22
CA GLY A 79 -37.75 19.66 8.92
C GLY A 79 -37.13 18.54 8.07
N GLU A 80 -37.05 18.76 6.76
CA GLU A 80 -36.49 17.82 5.79
C GLU A 80 -34.98 18.07 5.58
N ALA A 81 -34.22 16.99 5.50
CA ALA A 81 -32.80 17.06 5.17
C ALA A 81 -32.58 17.20 3.66
N CYS A 82 -33.49 16.69 2.84
CA CYS A 82 -33.51 16.74 1.37
C CYS A 82 -34.97 16.60 0.89
N ASP A 83 -35.22 16.85 -0.40
CA ASP A 83 -36.43 16.47 -1.13
C ASP A 83 -36.08 16.52 -2.63
N ASP A 84 -36.20 15.41 -3.34
CA ASP A 84 -35.90 15.27 -4.77
C ASP A 84 -37.13 15.06 -5.66
N GLY A 85 -38.33 15.12 -5.06
CA GLY A 85 -39.59 15.03 -5.77
C GLY A 85 -40.04 13.61 -6.11
N ASP A 86 -39.50 12.58 -5.46
CA ASP A 86 -40.08 11.25 -5.50
C ASP A 86 -40.02 10.48 -4.15
N PHE A 87 -40.10 9.16 -4.19
CA PHE A 87 -40.17 8.28 -3.01
C PHE A 87 -39.26 7.04 -3.21
N ASP A 88 -38.19 7.16 -4.01
CA ASP A 88 -37.23 6.08 -4.26
C ASP A 88 -36.09 6.12 -3.23
N ASP A 89 -36.06 5.19 -2.29
CA ASP A 89 -35.01 5.12 -1.27
C ASP A 89 -33.60 4.76 -1.84
N GLN A 90 -33.47 4.53 -3.14
CA GLN A 90 -32.22 4.12 -3.80
C GLN A 90 -31.46 5.28 -4.48
N ASP A 91 -31.76 6.52 -4.14
CA ASP A 91 -31.02 7.69 -4.59
C ASP A 91 -30.47 8.52 -3.41
N GLU A 92 -30.22 9.81 -3.62
CA GLU A 92 -29.59 10.68 -2.63
C GLU A 92 -30.55 11.08 -1.48
N CYS A 93 -31.88 10.91 -1.66
CA CYS A 93 -32.90 11.32 -0.69
C CYS A 93 -33.94 10.24 -0.45
N LEU A 94 -33.99 9.72 0.78
CA LEU A 94 -34.98 8.70 1.14
C LEU A 94 -36.39 9.28 1.17
N SER A 95 -37.38 8.39 1.06
CA SER A 95 -38.82 8.71 1.11
C SER A 95 -39.31 9.33 2.44
N ASP A 96 -38.45 9.36 3.46
CA ASP A 96 -38.67 10.06 4.74
C ASP A 96 -37.91 11.40 4.85
N CYS A 97 -37.34 11.86 3.74
CA CYS A 97 -36.58 13.10 3.59
C CYS A 97 -35.33 13.16 4.47
N THR A 98 -34.74 12.00 4.71
CA THR A 98 -33.39 11.85 5.22
C THR A 98 -32.40 11.63 4.08
N LEU A 99 -31.15 12.05 4.28
CA LEU A 99 -30.11 11.84 3.28
C LEU A 99 -29.71 10.36 3.29
N ALA A 100 -29.41 9.84 2.10
CA ALA A 100 -28.76 8.56 1.91
C ALA A 100 -27.53 8.39 2.84
N SER A 101 -27.36 7.18 3.37
CA SER A 101 -26.29 6.85 4.28
C SER A 101 -25.83 5.42 4.09
N CYS A 102 -24.52 5.25 3.95
CA CYS A 102 -23.85 3.97 3.98
C CYS A 102 -24.15 3.18 5.27
N GLY A 103 -24.46 1.89 5.10
CA GLY A 103 -24.65 0.90 6.17
C GLY A 103 -26.10 0.76 6.65
N ASP A 104 -27.07 1.30 5.92
CA ASP A 104 -28.49 1.15 6.22
C ASP A 104 -29.16 -0.04 5.51
N GLY A 105 -28.40 -0.73 4.65
CA GLY A 105 -28.80 -1.91 3.90
C GLY A 105 -29.57 -1.59 2.62
N ILE A 106 -29.57 -0.34 2.17
CA ILE A 106 -30.23 0.11 0.94
C ILE A 106 -29.20 0.72 0.01
N VAL A 107 -28.91 0.04 -1.10
CA VAL A 107 -27.93 0.54 -2.09
C VAL A 107 -28.42 1.84 -2.75
N GLN A 108 -27.84 2.97 -2.37
CA GLN A 108 -28.15 4.29 -2.94
C GLN A 108 -27.25 4.63 -4.13
N LYS A 109 -27.86 4.73 -5.31
CA LYS A 109 -27.15 4.90 -6.56
C LYS A 109 -26.45 6.26 -6.64
N SER A 110 -25.15 6.23 -6.93
CA SER A 110 -24.27 7.41 -7.02
C SER A 110 -23.82 7.97 -5.68
N VAL A 111 -24.32 7.45 -4.57
CA VAL A 111 -23.83 7.73 -3.21
C VAL A 111 -22.81 6.68 -2.80
N GLU A 112 -23.09 5.40 -3.11
CA GLU A 112 -22.28 4.25 -2.73
C GLU A 112 -22.22 3.18 -3.83
N GLU A 113 -21.24 2.27 -3.72
CA GLU A 113 -21.07 1.15 -4.68
C GLU A 113 -21.84 -0.11 -4.24
N CYS A 114 -22.03 -0.30 -2.93
CA CYS A 114 -22.71 -1.41 -2.28
C CYS A 114 -23.17 -0.99 -0.88
N ASP A 115 -24.12 -1.74 -0.31
CA ASP A 115 -24.48 -1.67 1.10
C ASP A 115 -25.09 -3.03 1.49
N ASP A 116 -24.50 -3.67 2.49
CA ASP A 116 -24.96 -4.96 3.01
C ASP A 116 -25.52 -4.89 4.44
N GLY A 117 -25.64 -3.67 4.98
CA GLY A 117 -26.26 -3.35 6.25
C GLY A 117 -25.52 -3.91 7.47
N ASN A 118 -24.20 -4.11 7.38
CA ASN A 118 -23.40 -4.58 8.50
C ASN A 118 -22.05 -3.84 8.63
N ASP A 119 -21.28 -4.14 9.69
CA ASP A 119 -20.01 -3.49 10.00
C ASP A 119 -18.78 -4.42 9.77
N ASP A 120 -18.88 -5.42 8.88
CA ASP A 120 -17.86 -6.43 8.60
C ASP A 120 -17.07 -6.16 7.30
N ASN A 121 -15.88 -5.59 7.46
CA ASN A 121 -14.95 -5.37 6.35
C ASN A 121 -14.39 -6.66 5.70
N SER A 122 -14.76 -7.86 6.17
CA SER A 122 -14.24 -9.12 5.62
C SER A 122 -15.10 -9.73 4.52
N ASP A 123 -16.19 -9.08 4.11
CA ASP A 123 -17.06 -9.58 3.06
C ASP A 123 -16.94 -8.79 1.75
N THR A 124 -18.01 -8.73 0.95
CA THR A 124 -17.96 -8.11 -0.38
C THR A 124 -18.13 -6.58 -0.33
N CYS A 125 -18.70 -6.05 0.75
CA CYS A 125 -18.93 -4.63 0.94
C CYS A 125 -18.22 -4.17 2.21
N VAL A 126 -17.19 -3.35 2.06
CA VAL A 126 -16.50 -2.80 3.24
C VAL A 126 -17.31 -1.63 3.80
N ASN A 127 -17.06 -1.27 5.07
CA ASN A 127 -17.83 -0.29 5.84
C ASN A 127 -17.77 1.16 5.31
N ASP A 128 -16.99 1.42 4.25
CA ASP A 128 -17.02 2.69 3.52
C ASP A 128 -17.92 2.63 2.26
N CYS A 129 -18.70 1.56 2.14
CA CYS A 129 -19.64 1.26 1.07
C CYS A 129 -19.00 1.22 -0.34
N THR A 130 -17.77 0.71 -0.36
CA THR A 130 -17.07 0.31 -1.58
C THR A 130 -16.95 -1.21 -1.65
N TYR A 131 -16.80 -1.74 -2.87
CA TYR A 131 -16.55 -3.18 -3.02
C TYR A 131 -15.17 -3.54 -2.50
N ALA A 132 -15.10 -4.64 -1.73
CA ALA A 132 -13.84 -5.21 -1.28
C ALA A 132 -12.90 -5.55 -2.46
N ARG A 133 -11.64 -5.15 -2.34
CA ARG A 133 -10.62 -5.29 -3.39
C ARG A 133 -9.25 -5.48 -2.76
N CYS A 134 -8.47 -6.39 -3.33
CA CYS A 134 -7.06 -6.53 -3.01
C CYS A 134 -6.29 -5.19 -3.06
N GLY A 135 -5.66 -4.84 -1.95
CA GLY A 135 -4.93 -3.62 -1.67
C GLY A 135 -5.76 -2.51 -1.03
N ASP A 136 -6.98 -2.77 -0.55
CA ASP A 136 -7.85 -1.78 0.09
C ASP A 136 -7.62 -1.66 1.62
N GLY A 137 -6.83 -2.56 2.20
CA GLY A 137 -6.51 -2.61 3.63
C GLY A 137 -7.40 -3.56 4.44
N HIS A 138 -8.28 -4.32 3.78
CA HIS A 138 -9.23 -5.23 4.40
C HIS A 138 -9.15 -6.60 3.74
N VAL A 139 -9.13 -7.67 4.56
CA VAL A 139 -9.04 -9.05 4.03
C VAL A 139 -10.43 -9.56 3.65
N TRP A 140 -10.69 -9.71 2.36
CA TRP A 140 -11.89 -10.33 1.80
C TRP A 140 -11.92 -11.85 2.03
N ALA A 141 -12.64 -12.27 3.07
CA ALA A 141 -12.71 -13.63 3.54
C ALA A 141 -13.10 -14.63 2.44
N GLY A 142 -12.21 -15.59 2.19
CA GLY A 142 -12.43 -16.66 1.21
C GLY A 142 -12.23 -16.24 -0.25
N LYS A 143 -11.89 -14.98 -0.53
CA LYS A 143 -11.40 -14.54 -1.85
C LYS A 143 -9.91 -14.29 -1.84
N GLU A 144 -9.37 -13.83 -0.72
CA GLU A 144 -7.96 -13.58 -0.56
C GLU A 144 -7.39 -14.07 0.77
N LEU A 145 -6.07 -14.08 0.86
CA LEU A 145 -5.32 -14.65 1.99
C LEU A 145 -4.60 -13.59 2.83
N CYS A 146 -4.39 -12.40 2.27
CA CYS A 146 -3.81 -11.23 2.93
C CYS A 146 -4.29 -9.96 2.24
N ASP A 147 -4.12 -8.83 2.91
CA ASP A 147 -4.21 -7.49 2.35
C ASP A 147 -3.32 -6.57 3.21
N ASP A 148 -2.41 -5.83 2.60
CA ASP A 148 -1.53 -4.87 3.28
C ASP A 148 -1.76 -3.41 2.85
N GLY A 149 -2.94 -3.12 2.29
CA GLY A 149 -3.41 -1.77 1.98
C GLY A 149 -2.71 -1.13 0.80
N ASN A 150 -2.05 -1.92 -0.06
CA ASN A 150 -1.43 -1.41 -1.26
C ASN A 150 -1.39 -2.47 -2.38
N TYR A 151 -0.87 -2.07 -3.54
CA TYR A 151 -0.79 -2.92 -4.74
C TYR A 151 0.66 -3.11 -5.18
N LEU A 152 1.51 -3.57 -4.28
CA LEU A 152 2.93 -3.87 -4.52
C LEU A 152 3.19 -5.38 -4.38
N ASN A 153 4.40 -5.81 -4.78
CA ASN A 153 4.81 -7.22 -4.68
C ASN A 153 6.05 -7.38 -3.79
N ASN A 154 6.56 -6.29 -3.22
CA ASN A 154 7.85 -6.26 -2.54
C ASN A 154 7.69 -6.08 -1.02
N ASP A 155 6.52 -6.46 -0.52
CA ASP A 155 6.04 -6.35 0.85
C ASP A 155 5.26 -7.62 1.22
N ALA A 156 4.49 -7.57 2.31
CA ALA A 156 3.95 -8.77 2.95
C ALA A 156 2.86 -9.44 2.12
N CYS A 157 2.16 -8.68 1.28
CA CYS A 157 1.08 -9.17 0.44
C CYS A 157 1.33 -8.80 -1.02
N LEU A 158 1.33 -9.80 -1.91
CA LEU A 158 1.48 -9.56 -3.34
C LEU A 158 0.20 -8.92 -3.92
N LYS A 159 0.31 -8.31 -5.11
CA LYS A 159 -0.84 -7.79 -5.92
C LYS A 159 -1.97 -8.78 -6.18
N GLY A 160 -1.71 -10.07 -6.01
CA GLY A 160 -2.71 -11.14 -6.12
C GLY A 160 -3.39 -11.50 -4.80
N CYS A 161 -3.14 -10.73 -3.74
CA CYS A 161 -3.54 -10.97 -2.36
C CYS A 161 -3.24 -12.37 -1.85
N VAL A 162 -1.99 -12.76 -2.12
CA VAL A 162 -1.34 -13.96 -1.60
C VAL A 162 -0.14 -13.50 -0.78
N PRO A 163 0.10 -14.09 0.41
CA PRO A 163 1.24 -13.73 1.24
C PRO A 163 2.55 -13.93 0.47
N ALA A 164 3.44 -12.96 0.61
CA ALA A 164 4.80 -13.06 0.09
C ALA A 164 5.55 -14.21 0.76
N ARG A 165 6.40 -14.87 -0.02
CA ARG A 165 7.27 -15.96 0.44
C ARG A 165 8.50 -16.08 -0.45
N CYS A 166 9.57 -16.61 0.13
CA CYS A 166 10.72 -17.05 -0.62
C CYS A 166 10.33 -18.01 -1.75
N GLY A 167 10.75 -17.69 -2.98
CA GLY A 167 10.47 -18.46 -4.19
C GLY A 167 9.12 -18.13 -4.84
N ASP A 168 8.53 -16.98 -4.56
CA ASP A 168 7.32 -16.50 -5.25
C ASP A 168 7.59 -15.62 -6.48
N GLY A 169 8.86 -15.33 -6.76
CA GLY A 169 9.31 -14.53 -7.90
C GLY A 169 9.50 -13.04 -7.58
N TYR A 170 9.30 -12.62 -6.33
CA TYR A 170 9.48 -11.24 -5.88
C TYR A 170 10.30 -11.18 -4.60
N VAL A 171 11.04 -10.10 -4.41
CA VAL A 171 11.82 -9.87 -3.18
C VAL A 171 10.99 -9.10 -2.17
N TRP A 172 10.68 -9.72 -1.03
CA TRP A 172 10.06 -9.10 0.13
C TRP A 172 11.06 -8.19 0.87
N ALA A 173 10.94 -6.89 0.58
CA ALA A 173 11.87 -5.88 1.06
C ALA A 173 11.96 -5.85 2.60
N GLY A 174 13.19 -5.95 3.10
CA GLY A 174 13.47 -5.92 4.54
C GLY A 174 13.22 -7.23 5.28
N VAL A 175 12.67 -8.25 4.61
CA VAL A 175 12.49 -9.61 5.17
C VAL A 175 13.42 -10.60 4.50
N GLU A 176 13.60 -10.51 3.19
CA GLU A 176 14.53 -11.35 2.44
C GLU A 176 15.50 -10.53 1.59
N ALA A 177 16.66 -11.12 1.27
CA ALA A 177 17.73 -10.43 0.55
C ALA A 177 17.70 -10.71 -0.95
N CYS A 178 17.06 -11.80 -1.36
CA CYS A 178 16.90 -12.28 -2.73
C CYS A 178 15.64 -13.15 -2.79
N ASP A 179 15.19 -13.51 -4.00
CA ASP A 179 14.15 -14.52 -4.21
C ASP A 179 14.83 -15.72 -4.89
N ASP A 180 14.83 -16.87 -4.22
CA ASP A 180 15.51 -18.08 -4.70
C ASP A 180 14.82 -18.67 -5.94
N GLY A 181 13.48 -18.61 -5.99
CA GLY A 181 12.68 -18.91 -7.17
C GLY A 181 12.70 -20.37 -7.67
N ASN A 182 13.65 -21.21 -7.24
CA ASN A 182 13.90 -22.54 -7.82
C ASN A 182 14.18 -23.67 -6.81
N GLY A 183 14.40 -23.34 -5.54
CA GLY A 183 14.67 -24.25 -4.42
C GLY A 183 16.06 -24.89 -4.44
N VAL A 184 17.05 -24.27 -5.09
CA VAL A 184 18.39 -24.84 -5.31
C VAL A 184 19.42 -24.04 -4.53
N GLU A 185 19.93 -24.65 -3.46
CA GLU A 185 21.12 -24.12 -2.77
C GLU A 185 22.31 -24.01 -3.73
N GLY A 186 23.16 -23.00 -3.54
CA GLY A 186 24.36 -22.89 -4.36
C GLY A 186 24.20 -22.06 -5.63
N ASP A 187 23.16 -21.24 -5.76
CA ASP A 187 22.91 -20.42 -6.96
C ASP A 187 23.02 -18.90 -6.73
N GLY A 188 23.43 -18.51 -5.52
CA GLY A 188 23.54 -17.12 -5.07
C GLY A 188 22.37 -16.64 -4.20
N CYS A 189 21.28 -17.41 -4.13
CA CYS A 189 20.23 -17.24 -3.13
C CYS A 189 20.03 -18.56 -2.39
N THR A 190 19.98 -18.53 -1.07
CA THR A 190 19.68 -19.74 -0.28
C THR A 190 18.20 -20.08 -0.38
N THR A 191 17.82 -21.32 -0.09
CA THR A 191 16.38 -21.71 -0.08
C THR A 191 15.55 -21.02 1.02
N LEU A 192 16.22 -20.29 1.91
CA LEU A 192 15.61 -19.41 2.93
C LEU A 192 15.66 -17.93 2.53
N CYS A 193 15.99 -17.63 1.28
CA CYS A 193 16.09 -16.29 0.69
C CYS A 193 17.05 -15.33 1.41
N GLY A 194 18.04 -15.89 2.09
CA GLY A 194 19.27 -15.21 2.48
C GLY A 194 20.28 -15.22 1.33
N LEU A 195 21.18 -14.25 1.32
CA LEU A 195 22.36 -14.30 0.46
C LEU A 195 23.25 -15.46 0.92
N SER A 196 23.76 -16.21 -0.05
CA SER A 196 24.80 -17.19 0.20
C SER A 196 26.07 -16.52 0.73
N SER A 197 26.81 -17.23 1.58
CA SER A 197 28.04 -16.69 2.21
C SER A 197 29.12 -17.75 2.28
N CYS A 198 30.38 -17.35 2.12
CA CYS A 198 31.52 -18.25 2.30
C CYS A 198 31.48 -18.96 3.65
N GLY A 199 31.75 -20.26 3.64
CA GLY A 199 31.79 -21.08 4.85
C GLY A 199 30.40 -21.47 5.33
N ASP A 200 29.38 -21.42 4.48
CA ASP A 200 28.03 -21.88 4.80
C ASP A 200 27.83 -23.40 4.56
N GLY A 201 28.87 -24.06 4.06
CA GLY A 201 28.91 -25.49 3.75
C GLY A 201 28.37 -25.82 2.37
N VAL A 202 28.04 -24.82 1.54
CA VAL A 202 27.50 -25.00 0.19
C VAL A 202 28.34 -24.24 -0.83
N VAL A 203 28.99 -24.98 -1.73
CA VAL A 203 29.78 -24.38 -2.82
C VAL A 203 28.87 -23.61 -3.79
N GLN A 204 29.02 -22.29 -3.83
CA GLN A 204 28.27 -21.37 -4.69
C GLN A 204 28.93 -21.19 -6.08
N PRO A 205 28.26 -20.55 -7.07
CA PRO A 205 28.83 -20.29 -8.37
C PRO A 205 29.91 -19.21 -8.23
N GLY A 206 31.17 -19.61 -8.43
CA GLY A 206 32.33 -18.75 -8.23
C GLY A 206 33.19 -19.15 -7.02
N GLU A 207 32.71 -20.08 -6.21
CA GLU A 207 33.49 -20.74 -5.17
C GLU A 207 34.10 -22.05 -5.73
N GLU A 208 35.39 -22.28 -5.47
CA GLU A 208 36.04 -23.54 -5.84
C GLU A 208 35.83 -24.63 -4.76
N CYS A 209 35.59 -24.22 -3.51
CA CYS A 209 35.32 -25.05 -2.36
C CYS A 209 34.53 -24.23 -1.31
N ASP A 210 33.89 -24.93 -0.36
CA ASP A 210 33.32 -24.39 0.88
C ASP A 210 33.42 -25.53 1.91
N ASP A 211 34.12 -25.29 3.02
CA ASP A 211 34.34 -26.29 4.07
C ASP A 211 33.53 -26.03 5.35
N GLY A 212 32.53 -25.14 5.27
CA GLY A 212 31.61 -24.83 6.36
C GLY A 212 32.19 -23.93 7.44
N ASN A 213 33.28 -23.21 7.15
CA ASN A 213 33.80 -22.18 8.04
C ASN A 213 34.48 -21.02 7.28
N THR A 214 34.78 -19.93 8.00
CA THR A 214 35.36 -18.71 7.41
C THR A 214 36.86 -18.55 7.71
N ASP A 215 37.57 -19.65 7.97
CA ASP A 215 39.00 -19.64 8.25
C ASP A 215 39.78 -19.85 6.97
N ASP A 216 40.26 -18.76 6.38
CA ASP A 216 41.08 -18.76 5.16
C ASP A 216 42.49 -19.37 5.38
N SER A 217 42.68 -20.31 6.33
CA SER A 217 43.96 -20.96 6.62
C SER A 217 43.92 -22.48 6.66
N ASP A 218 42.75 -23.08 6.36
CA ASP A 218 42.55 -24.52 6.28
C ASP A 218 42.44 -25.03 4.82
N ASP A 219 41.71 -26.12 4.60
CA ASP A 219 41.73 -26.89 3.36
C ASP A 219 40.93 -26.23 2.21
N CYS A 220 40.28 -25.08 2.45
CA CYS A 220 39.60 -24.26 1.45
C CYS A 220 40.11 -22.79 1.44
N LEU A 221 40.98 -22.46 0.47
CA LEU A 221 41.74 -21.19 0.31
C LEU A 221 41.50 -20.47 -1.02
#